data_AF-A0A258CDD7-F1
#
_entry.id   AF-A0A258CDD7-F1
#
_cell.length_a   1.000
_cell.length_b   1.000
_cell.length_c   1.000
_cell.angle_alpha   90.00
_cell.angle_beta   90.00
_cell.angle_gamma   90.00
#
_symmetry.space_group_name_H-M   'P 1'
#
loop_
_entity.id
_entity.type
_entity.pdbx_description
1 polymer ?
#
loop_
_entity_poly.entity_id
_entity_poly.type
_entity_poly.pdbx_seq_one_letter_code
_entity_poly.pdbx_strand_id
1 'polypeptide(L)'
;MTPHLVKGALLLLLAEACFAGIGAIVKFTSATATEAQVVFFRNFFALLLMLPFLFKHGFSLLKTKRWYLHASRALTGIISMYCFFYVLARLPLAQGMLV
;
A
#
# COMPACT_ATOMS: atom_id res chain seq x y z
N MET A 1 11.51 -29.85 -3.61
CA MET A 1 10.57 -28.73 -3.37
C MET A 1 9.64 -28.63 -4.56
N THR A 2 8.32 -28.62 -4.36
CA THR A 2 7.39 -28.54 -5.50
C THR A 2 7.62 -27.20 -6.26
N PRO A 3 7.57 -27.17 -7.60
CA PRO A 3 7.86 -25.97 -8.39
C PRO A 3 6.97 -24.77 -8.03
N HIS A 4 5.77 -25.03 -7.49
CA HIS A 4 4.87 -24.01 -6.97
C HIS A 4 5.37 -23.31 -5.69
N LEU A 5 6.09 -24.03 -4.82
CA LEU A 5 6.68 -23.45 -3.61
C LEU A 5 7.79 -22.45 -3.94
N VAL A 6 8.66 -22.78 -4.91
CA VAL A 6 9.74 -21.88 -5.34
C VAL A 6 9.16 -20.62 -5.98
N LYS A 7 8.13 -20.74 -6.83
CA LYS A 7 7.44 -19.58 -7.41
C LYS A 7 6.79 -18.70 -6.33
N GLY A 8 6.14 -19.31 -5.34
CA GLY A 8 5.56 -18.60 -4.20
C GLY A 8 6.61 -17.85 -3.39
N ALA A 9 7.74 -18.51 -3.09
CA ALA A 9 8.86 -17.90 -2.36
C ALA A 9 9.46 -16.71 -3.13
N LEU A 10 9.65 -16.83 -4.45
CA LEU A 10 10.16 -15.72 -5.28
C LEU A 10 9.20 -14.53 -5.31
N LEU A 11 7.89 -14.77 -5.41
CA LEU A 11 6.89 -13.70 -5.37
C LEU A 11 6.87 -13.00 -4.00
N LEU A 12 7.04 -13.75 -2.91
CA LEU A 12 7.11 -13.19 -1.56
C LEU A 12 8.37 -12.33 -1.40
N LEU A 13 9.54 -12.83 -1.81
CA LEU A 13 10.79 -12.06 -1.77
C LEU A 13 10.69 -10.77 -2.59
N LEU A 14 10.06 -10.82 -3.78
CA LEU A 14 9.83 -9.64 -4.60
C LEU A 14 8.90 -8.64 -3.92
N ALA A 15 7.82 -9.12 -3.29
CA ALA A 15 6.90 -8.26 -2.56
C ALA A 15 7.58 -7.54 -1.39
N GLU A 16 8.40 -8.26 -0.60
CA GLU A 16 9.17 -7.69 0.51
C GLU A 16 10.24 -6.70 0.01
N ALA A 17 10.92 -6.98 -1.09
CA ALA A 17 11.87 -6.06 -1.70
C ALA A 17 11.19 -4.75 -2.16
N CYS A 18 10.02 -4.85 -2.79
CA CYS A 18 9.20 -3.69 -3.13
C CYS A 18 8.74 -2.92 -1.88
N PHE A 19 8.33 -3.62 -0.83
CA PHE A 19 7.90 -3.00 0.42
C PHE A 19 9.04 -2.24 1.11
N ALA A 20 10.25 -2.81 1.12
CA ALA A 20 11.46 -2.14 1.60
C ALA A 20 11.80 -0.89 0.77
N GLY A 21 11.69 -0.99 -0.55
CA GLY A 21 11.84 0.17 -1.45
C GLY A 21 10.85 1.29 -1.13
N ILE A 22 9.58 0.96 -0.89
CA ILE A 22 8.56 1.94 -0.47
C ILE A 22 8.96 2.61 0.86
N GLY A 23 9.40 1.83 1.85
CA GLY A 23 9.85 2.38 3.14
C GLY A 23 10.97 3.40 2.98
N ALA A 24 11.97 3.09 2.16
CA ALA A 24 13.07 4.00 1.86
C ALA A 24 12.61 5.29 1.15
N ILE A 25 11.75 5.17 0.14
CA ILE A 25 11.20 6.31 -0.61
C ILE A 25 10.38 7.22 0.31
N VAL A 26 9.51 6.63 1.15
CA VAL A 26 8.70 7.37 2.11
C VAL A 26 9.60 8.12 3.08
N LYS A 27 10.61 7.47 3.66
CA LYS A 27 11.57 8.11 4.58
C LYS A 27 12.27 9.31 3.93
N PHE A 28 12.71 9.16 2.69
CA PHE A 28 13.33 10.24 1.93
C PHE A 28 12.36 11.40 1.69
N THR A 29 11.11 11.08 1.33
CA THR A 29 10.07 12.06 1.00
C THR A 29 9.53 12.77 2.24
N SER A 30 9.60 12.15 3.42
CA SER A 30 9.21 12.75 4.71
C SER A 30 10.02 14.00 5.06
N ALA A 31 11.16 14.24 4.42
CA ALA A 31 11.92 15.49 4.58
C ALA A 31 11.22 16.70 3.93
N THR A 32 10.38 16.48 2.91
CA THR A 32 9.79 17.55 2.08
C THR A 32 8.27 17.54 2.05
N ALA A 33 7.62 16.43 2.39
CA ALA A 33 6.16 16.29 2.38
C ALA A 33 5.67 15.66 3.68
N THR A 34 4.46 16.05 4.11
CA THR A 34 3.82 15.45 5.28
C THR A 34 3.34 14.04 4.99
N GLU A 35 3.20 13.23 6.03
CA GLU A 35 2.73 11.85 5.91
C GLU A 35 1.33 11.79 5.28
N ALA A 36 0.47 12.76 5.60
CA ALA A 36 -0.84 12.90 4.98
C ALA A 36 -0.76 13.13 3.46
N GLN A 37 0.16 13.96 2.99
CA GLN A 37 0.38 14.19 1.55
C GLN A 37 0.86 12.92 0.85
N VAL A 38 1.83 12.21 1.44
CA VAL A 38 2.33 10.95 0.89
C VAL A 38 1.21 9.90 0.82
N VAL A 39 0.40 9.77 1.87
CA VAL A 39 -0.76 8.86 1.90
C VAL A 39 -1.80 9.24 0.83
N PHE A 40 -2.12 10.52 0.71
CA PHE A 40 -3.06 11.02 -0.29
C PHE A 40 -2.59 10.70 -1.71
N PHE A 41 -1.37 11.10 -2.08
CA PHE A 41 -0.85 10.90 -3.43
C PHE A 41 -0.73 9.41 -3.78
N ARG A 42 -0.28 8.56 -2.86
CA ARG A 42 -0.23 7.11 -3.12
C ARG A 42 -1.62 6.55 -3.46
N ASN A 43 -2.65 6.90 -2.69
CA ASN A 43 -4.00 6.40 -2.94
C ASN A 43 -4.62 7.03 -4.19
N PHE A 44 -4.32 8.30 -4.48
CA PHE A 44 -4.74 8.99 -5.69
C PHE A 44 -4.18 8.34 -6.95
N PHE A 45 -2.86 8.07 -6.99
CA PHE A 45 -2.25 7.38 -8.13
C PHE A 45 -2.73 5.93 -8.27
N ALA A 46 -2.95 5.22 -7.14
CA ALA A 46 -3.55 3.88 -7.18
C ALA A 46 -4.97 3.91 -7.78
N LEU A 47 -5.77 4.91 -7.42
CA LEU A 47 -7.10 5.11 -8.00
C LEU A 47 -7.02 5.43 -9.50
N LEU A 48 -6.12 6.33 -9.91
CA LEU A 48 -5.90 6.67 -11.31
C LEU A 48 -5.51 5.44 -12.14
N LEU A 49 -4.64 4.58 -11.59
CA LEU A 49 -4.20 3.35 -12.23
C LEU A 49 -5.32 2.30 -12.32
N MET A 50 -6.24 2.28 -11.34
CA MET A 50 -7.42 1.41 -11.38
C MET A 50 -8.53 1.92 -12.30
N LEU A 51 -8.62 3.22 -12.54
CA LEU A 51 -9.66 3.84 -13.36
C LEU A 51 -9.82 3.24 -14.77
N PRO A 52 -8.76 2.97 -15.57
CA PRO A 52 -8.91 2.33 -16.87
C PRO A 52 -9.47 0.90 -16.77
N PHE A 53 -9.16 0.17 -15.71
CA PHE A 53 -9.74 -1.16 -15.48
C PHE A 53 -11.23 -1.07 -15.16
N LEU A 54 -11.63 -0.06 -14.38
CA LEU A 54 -13.02 0.22 -14.07
C LEU A 54 -13.81 0.61 -15.33
N PHE A 55 -13.27 1.48 -16.19
CA PHE A 55 -13.92 1.85 -17.45
C PHE A 55 -14.07 0.66 -18.41
N LYS A 56 -13.08 -0.24 -18.48
CA LYS A 56 -13.14 -1.43 -19.34
C LYS A 56 -14.22 -2.44 -18.94
N HIS A 57 -14.48 -2.60 -17.65
CA HIS A 57 -15.42 -3.61 -17.13
C HIS A 57 -16.76 -3.02 -16.64
N GLY A 58 -16.86 -1.69 -16.55
CA GLY A 58 -18.04 -0.95 -16.14
C GLY A 58 -18.26 -0.87 -14.63
N PHE A 59 -19.14 0.05 -14.22
CA PHE A 59 -19.51 0.29 -12.81
C PHE A 59 -20.24 -0.88 -12.14
N SER A 60 -20.65 -1.89 -12.91
CA SER A 60 -21.25 -3.12 -12.35
C SER A 60 -20.28 -3.83 -11.38
N LEU A 61 -18.97 -3.74 -11.60
CA LEU A 61 -17.96 -4.29 -10.69
C LEU A 61 -17.97 -3.67 -9.28
N LEU A 62 -18.45 -2.44 -9.14
CA LEU A 62 -18.52 -1.76 -7.85
C LEU A 62 -19.76 -2.16 -7.04
N LYS A 63 -20.72 -2.88 -7.66
CA LYS A 63 -21.89 -3.38 -6.95
C LYS A 63 -21.49 -4.47 -5.96
N THR A 64 -21.37 -4.09 -4.69
CA THR A 64 -21.13 -5.00 -3.58
C THR A 64 -22.33 -5.01 -2.63
N LYS A 65 -22.74 -6.20 -2.18
CA LYS A 65 -23.76 -6.36 -1.14
C LYS A 65 -23.23 -6.01 0.27
N ARG A 66 -21.90 -5.94 0.44
CA ARG A 66 -21.22 -5.83 1.74
C ARG A 66 -20.44 -4.51 1.86
N TRP A 67 -21.06 -3.40 1.48
CA TRP A 67 -20.38 -2.09 1.43
C TRP A 67 -19.72 -1.68 2.76
N TYR A 68 -20.34 -2.01 3.89
CA TYR A 68 -19.78 -1.77 5.23
C TYR A 68 -18.40 -2.41 5.42
N LEU A 69 -18.19 -3.63 4.92
CA LEU A 69 -16.90 -4.33 5.02
C LEU A 69 -15.85 -3.75 4.08
N HIS A 70 -16.28 -3.19 2.94
CA HIS A 70 -15.36 -2.45 2.06
C HIS A 70 -14.94 -1.13 2.70
N ALA A 71 -15.88 -0.41 3.30
CA ALA A 71 -15.62 0.84 4.00
C ALA A 71 -14.71 0.62 5.21
N SER A 72 -14.98 -0.38 6.05
CA SER A 72 -14.13 -0.69 7.20
C SER A 72 -12.72 -1.11 6.78
N ARG A 73 -12.58 -1.94 5.75
CA ARG A 73 -11.27 -2.33 5.18
C ARG A 73 -10.49 -1.15 4.63
N ALA A 74 -11.17 -0.23 3.94
CA ALA A 74 -10.53 0.98 3.42
C ALA A 74 -10.08 1.90 4.56
N LEU A 75 -10.93 2.12 5.56
CA LEU A 75 -10.64 2.98 6.70
C LEU A 75 -9.48 2.43 7.53
N THR A 76 -9.53 1.15 7.91
CA THR A 76 -8.46 0.52 8.70
C THR A 76 -7.14 0.47 7.93
N GLY A 77 -7.21 0.24 6.61
CA GLY A 77 -6.04 0.29 5.73
C GLY A 77 -5.40 1.68 5.67
N ILE A 78 -6.20 2.74 5.52
CA ILE A 78 -5.69 4.12 5.51
C ILE A 78 -5.08 4.50 6.86
N ILE A 79 -5.75 4.17 7.97
CA ILE A 79 -5.24 4.43 9.33
C ILE A 79 -3.92 3.70 9.55
N SER A 80 -3.87 2.40 9.22
CA SER A 80 -2.66 1.58 9.37
C SER A 80 -1.50 2.14 8.55
N MET A 81 -1.75 2.52 7.29
CA MET A 81 -0.75 3.12 6.41
C MET A 81 -0.24 4.46 6.96
N TYR A 82 -1.13 5.32 7.46
CA TYR A 82 -0.74 6.59 8.06
C TYR A 82 0.14 6.37 9.30
N CYS A 83 -0.26 5.49 10.21
CA CYS A 83 0.52 5.15 11.40
C CYS A 83 1.90 4.58 11.03
N PHE A 84 1.98 3.70 10.04
CA PHE A 84 3.23 3.12 9.57
C PHE A 84 4.19 4.21 9.03
N PHE A 85 3.68 5.13 8.21
CA PHE A 85 4.50 6.21 7.65
C PHE A 85 4.89 7.26 8.68
N TYR A 86 4.02 7.52 9.65
CA TYR A 86 4.33 8.37 10.80
C TYR A 86 5.52 7.84 11.61
N VAL A 87 5.55 6.52 11.86
CA VAL A 87 6.67 5.87 12.55
C VAL A 87 7.93 5.93 11.70
N LEU A 88 7.84 5.61 10.40
CA LEU A 88 8.99 5.69 9.49
C LEU A 88 9.59 7.09 9.42
N ALA A 89 8.76 8.14 9.38
CA ALA A 89 9.23 9.52 9.34
C ALA A 89 10.10 9.86 10.57
N ARG A 90 9.72 9.37 11.75
CA ARG A 90 10.34 9.76 13.03
C ARG A 90 11.44 8.82 13.54
N LEU A 91 11.35 7.52 13.27
CA LEU A 91 12.36 6.56 13.67
C LEU A 91 13.43 6.37 12.59
N PRO A 92 14.65 5.94 12.96
CA PRO A 92 15.59 5.38 12.01
C PRO A 92 14.93 4.30 11.15
N LEU A 93 15.17 4.32 9.84
CA LEU A 93 14.53 3.41 8.87
C LEU A 93 14.61 1.95 9.34
N ALA A 94 15.79 1.52 9.79
CA ALA A 94 16.01 0.18 10.30
C ALA A 94 15.04 -0.18 11.42
N GLN A 95 14.83 0.71 12.40
CA GLN A 95 13.93 0.45 13.54
C GLN A 95 12.45 0.48 13.14
N GLY A 96 12.06 1.40 12.25
CA GLY A 96 10.67 1.50 11.78
C GLY A 96 10.24 0.34 10.86
N MET A 97 11.20 -0.42 10.33
CA MET A 97 10.95 -1.59 9.48
C MET A 97 11.04 -2.93 10.22
N LEU A 98 11.45 -2.95 11.49
CA LEU A 98 11.43 -4.17 12.30
C LEU A 98 9.99 -4.50 12.68
N VAL A 99 9.40 -5.44 11.96
CA VAL A 99 8.12 -6.12 12.26
C VAL A 99 8.40 -7.62 12.39
#